data_AF-A0A8I0TPC0-F1
#
_entry.id   AF-A0A8I0TPC0-F1
#
_cell.length_a   1.000
_cell.length_b   1.000
_cell.length_c   1.000
_cell.angle_alpha   90.00
_cell.angle_beta   90.00
_cell.angle_gamma   90.00
#
_symmetry.space_group_name_H-M   'P 1'
#
loop_
_entity.id
_entity.type
_entity.pdbx_description
1 polymer ?
#
loop_
_entity_poly.entity_id
_entity_poly.type
_entity_poly.pdbx_seq_one_letter_code
_entity_poly.pdbx_strand_id
1 'polypeptide(L)'
;MTMGKDSVPAPSGGGSTDGTGHVLSAEERAEYERLRRHAGVRHRRLRKAGAAVLLVVTLLLAPLAVVAAWVNETVADTDRYVETVAPLASDPAVQQVVIDRLTDEVVKKVDVKAVTDALTKVLSDNGAPAQVVAGAGSLDGPLRSVVRTVVDRNVTRVVESEIFRRTWEASNRQAHAAVVHMLTGEREGALRATGDTIQLDVGAVVDDVRRRLVDAGFDKAAAIPDSNRTVTLFHTDELGKAQDAMRLLNILGTWLPVITVALAALAVWTAPGHRVMVLITALGISVMMAVLLVALAVVRRVYLDAVPSATLPPDAAGAIFDTFLRFLRDSARTLLVVFLATALAAYLYGPGRVARRVRTLAGHGTTEAGRALRGAGLSTGRAGRLLAAHPRWTNGIVLGAGALALILWNHPTVGAVVLVAVLVVVVLALVAMVAAAADPAPEEAGLTLPG
;
A
#
# COMPACT_ATOMS: atom_id res chain seq x y z
N MET A 1 2.53 86.83 65.65
CA MET A 1 2.00 86.79 67.03
C MET A 1 0.53 86.44 66.90
N THR A 2 0.05 85.21 67.11
CA THR A 2 -0.03 84.36 68.32
C THR A 2 -0.26 82.90 67.81
N MET A 3 0.51 81.85 68.12
CA MET A 3 0.78 81.07 69.34
C MET A 3 -0.44 80.39 70.01
N GLY A 4 -0.48 79.04 69.92
CA GLY A 4 -1.15 78.05 70.80
C GLY A 4 -2.62 77.71 70.48
N LYS A 5 -3.13 76.46 70.62
CA LYS A 5 -2.59 75.16 71.06
C LYS A 5 -3.70 74.08 70.86
N ASP A 6 -3.28 72.80 70.71
CA ASP A 6 -3.99 71.52 70.99
C ASP A 6 -5.25 71.16 70.13
N SER A 7 -5.45 69.99 69.50
CA SER A 7 -5.09 68.59 69.82
C SER A 7 -5.20 67.66 68.58
N VAL A 8 -4.40 66.59 68.55
CA VAL A 8 -4.40 65.48 67.55
C VAL A 8 -5.44 64.39 67.95
N PRO A 9 -6.07 63.69 66.98
CA PRO A 9 -5.68 62.30 66.71
C PRO A 9 -5.40 62.00 65.21
N ALA A 10 -4.61 60.95 65.03
CA ALA A 10 -3.96 60.45 63.81
C ALA A 10 -4.92 59.77 62.80
N PRO A 11 -4.44 59.41 61.58
CA PRO A 11 -5.27 58.97 60.47
C PRO A 11 -5.48 57.44 60.47
N SER A 12 -6.73 56.98 60.37
CA SER A 12 -7.07 55.62 59.93
C SER A 12 -7.22 55.67 58.40
N GLY A 13 -6.29 55.11 57.61
CA GLY A 13 -6.27 53.67 57.29
C GLY A 13 -7.43 53.39 56.34
N GLY A 14 -7.23 53.33 55.03
CA GLY A 14 -6.80 52.11 54.34
C GLY A 14 -8.02 51.44 53.71
N GLY A 15 -8.07 51.38 52.37
CA GLY A 15 -9.28 51.11 51.61
C GLY A 15 -9.88 49.71 51.70
N SER A 16 -11.10 49.59 51.17
CA SER A 16 -11.64 48.33 50.64
C SER A 16 -12.77 48.65 49.66
N THR A 17 -12.49 48.49 48.38
CA THR A 17 -13.48 48.25 47.34
C THR A 17 -14.27 47.00 47.71
N ASP A 18 -15.59 47.16 47.86
CA ASP A 18 -16.55 46.10 48.15
C ASP A 18 -16.70 45.20 46.90
N GLY A 19 -15.77 44.24 46.77
CA GLY A 19 -15.90 43.10 45.87
C GLY A 19 -16.40 41.93 46.70
N THR A 20 -17.72 41.76 46.80
CA THR A 20 -18.35 40.60 47.42
C THR A 20 -18.07 39.35 46.59
N GLY A 21 -16.88 38.76 46.75
CA GLY A 21 -16.64 37.37 46.43
C GLY A 21 -17.49 36.54 47.38
N HIS A 22 -18.60 35.99 46.89
CA HIS A 22 -19.44 35.08 47.67
C HIS A 22 -18.57 33.90 48.12
N VAL A 23 -18.17 33.91 49.39
CA VAL A 23 -17.38 32.86 49.99
C VAL A 23 -18.32 31.67 50.16
N LEU A 24 -18.22 30.69 49.26
CA LEU A 24 -18.96 29.43 49.35
C LEU A 24 -18.84 28.88 50.78
N SER A 25 -19.99 28.63 51.42
CA SER A 25 -20.06 27.98 52.73
C SER A 25 -19.41 26.59 52.66
N ALA A 26 -19.04 26.04 53.82
CA ALA A 26 -18.40 24.72 53.88
C ALA A 26 -19.27 23.62 53.22
N GLU A 27 -20.59 23.75 53.32
CA GLU A 27 -21.57 22.85 52.70
C GLU A 27 -21.61 23.03 51.18
N GLU A 28 -21.67 24.26 50.68
CA GLU A 28 -21.66 24.53 49.23
C GLU A 28 -20.33 24.12 48.57
N ARG A 29 -19.19 24.25 49.27
CA ARG A 29 -17.90 23.74 48.79
C ARG A 29 -17.90 22.21 48.72
N ALA A 30 -18.45 21.53 49.72
CA ALA A 30 -18.54 20.07 49.73
C ALA A 30 -19.48 19.54 48.63
N GLU A 31 -20.59 20.23 48.37
CA GLU A 31 -21.51 19.94 47.28
C GLU A 31 -20.89 20.21 45.91
N TYR A 32 -20.22 21.35 45.73
CA TYR A 32 -19.48 21.68 44.51
C TYR A 32 -18.38 20.64 44.22
N GLU A 33 -17.64 20.20 45.23
CA GLU A 33 -16.64 19.13 45.08
C GLU A 33 -17.25 17.77 44.76
N ARG A 34 -18.43 17.44 45.31
CA ARG A 34 -19.17 16.23 44.95
C ARG A 34 -19.62 16.32 43.49
N LEU A 35 -20.25 17.42 43.07
CA LEU A 35 -20.72 17.61 41.69
C LEU A 35 -19.56 17.62 40.71
N ARG A 36 -18.44 18.29 41.02
CA ARG A 36 -17.20 18.27 40.22
C ARG A 36 -16.58 16.88 40.12
N ARG A 37 -16.60 16.09 41.19
CA ARG A 37 -16.16 14.67 41.15
C ARG A 37 -17.09 13.82 40.27
N HIS A 38 -18.41 13.96 40.39
CA HIS A 38 -19.37 13.22 39.56
C HIS A 38 -19.29 13.62 38.08
N ALA A 39 -19.19 14.92 37.79
CA ALA A 39 -19.00 15.45 36.45
C ALA A 39 -17.65 14.99 35.84
N GLY A 40 -16.56 15.03 36.62
CA GLY A 40 -15.24 14.55 36.21
C GLY A 40 -15.20 13.05 35.90
N VAL A 41 -15.93 12.23 36.67
CA VAL A 41 -16.05 10.78 36.42
C VAL A 41 -16.87 10.50 35.15
N ARG A 42 -18.00 11.20 34.94
CA ARG A 42 -18.81 11.09 33.71
C ARG A 42 -18.01 11.48 32.47
N HIS A 43 -17.33 12.62 32.49
CA HIS A 43 -16.53 13.09 31.36
C HIS A 43 -15.39 12.12 31.02
N ARG A 44 -14.75 11.54 32.04
CA ARG A 44 -13.67 10.53 31.87
C ARG A 44 -14.20 9.21 31.29
N ARG A 45 -15.42 8.79 31.66
CA ARG A 45 -16.07 7.59 31.09
C ARG A 45 -16.48 7.80 29.64
N LEU A 46 -17.09 8.93 29.30
CA LEU A 46 -17.47 9.29 27.94
C LEU A 46 -16.25 9.38 27.01
N ARG A 47 -15.16 9.99 27.47
CA ARG A 47 -13.89 10.04 26.71
C ARG A 47 -13.31 8.65 26.46
N LYS A 48 -13.37 7.74 27.44
CA LYS A 48 -12.91 6.36 27.27
C LYS A 48 -13.80 5.57 26.30
N ALA A 49 -15.12 5.74 26.38
CA ALA A 49 -16.05 5.10 25.46
C ALA A 49 -15.85 5.60 24.02
N GLY A 50 -15.75 6.92 23.83
CA GLY A 50 -15.46 7.52 22.52
C GLY A 50 -14.13 7.04 21.93
N ALA A 51 -13.07 7.01 22.74
CA ALA A 51 -11.77 6.50 22.31
C ALA A 51 -11.80 5.01 21.93
N ALA A 52 -12.59 4.20 22.65
CA ALA A 52 -12.77 2.78 22.33
C ALA A 52 -13.55 2.57 21.03
N VAL A 53 -14.61 3.35 20.79
CA VAL A 53 -15.38 3.30 19.53
C VAL A 53 -14.49 3.71 18.35
N LEU A 54 -13.76 4.83 18.46
CA LEU A 54 -12.84 5.29 17.43
C LEU A 54 -11.77 4.24 17.11
N LEU A 55 -11.24 3.58 18.15
CA LEU A 55 -10.29 2.49 17.98
C LEU A 55 -10.91 1.32 17.21
N VAL A 56 -12.07 0.82 17.61
CA VAL A 56 -12.73 -0.31 16.93
C VAL A 56 -13.01 0.01 15.47
N VAL A 57 -13.54 1.21 15.19
CA VAL A 57 -13.78 1.67 13.81
C VAL A 57 -12.46 1.73 13.02
N THR A 58 -11.40 2.27 13.61
CA THR A 58 -10.07 2.30 12.98
C THR A 58 -9.58 0.89 12.64
N LEU A 59 -9.72 -0.07 13.56
CA LEU A 59 -9.26 -1.44 13.34
C LEU A 59 -10.03 -2.13 12.22
N LEU A 60 -11.34 -1.91 12.13
CA LEU A 60 -12.17 -2.47 11.05
C LEU A 60 -11.89 -1.80 9.71
N LEU A 61 -11.64 -0.49 9.69
CA LEU A 61 -11.34 0.26 8.48
C LEU A 61 -9.92 0.00 7.96
N ALA A 62 -8.95 -0.31 8.81
CA ALA A 62 -7.56 -0.53 8.40
C ALA A 62 -7.38 -1.53 7.23
N PRO A 63 -7.88 -2.78 7.30
CA PRO A 63 -7.75 -3.70 6.16
C PRO A 63 -8.57 -3.25 4.95
N LEU A 64 -9.73 -2.62 5.15
CA LEU A 64 -10.57 -2.10 4.06
C LEU A 64 -9.88 -0.94 3.34
N ALA A 65 -9.19 -0.07 4.07
CA ALA A 65 -8.41 1.03 3.51
C ALA A 65 -7.26 0.52 2.65
N VAL A 66 -6.55 -0.52 3.11
CA VAL A 66 -5.46 -1.14 2.33
C VAL A 66 -6.00 -1.78 1.06
N VAL A 67 -7.11 -2.51 1.14
CA VAL A 67 -7.75 -3.11 -0.05
C VAL A 67 -8.27 -2.02 -0.99
N ALA A 68 -8.96 -0.99 -0.49
CA ALA A 68 -9.49 0.09 -1.31
C ALA A 68 -8.38 0.87 -2.03
N ALA A 69 -7.29 1.19 -1.32
CA ALA A 69 -6.11 1.84 -1.91
C ALA A 69 -5.48 0.94 -2.99
N TRP A 70 -5.29 -0.36 -2.70
CA TRP A 70 -4.76 -1.31 -3.67
C TRP A 70 -5.64 -1.46 -4.91
N VAL A 71 -6.96 -1.59 -4.76
CA VAL A 71 -7.88 -1.68 -5.90
C VAL A 71 -7.81 -0.39 -6.71
N ASN A 72 -7.82 0.78 -6.06
CA ASN A 72 -7.73 2.06 -6.76
C ASN A 72 -6.41 2.20 -7.53
N GLU A 73 -5.28 1.92 -6.89
CA GLU A 73 -3.97 1.93 -7.58
C GLU A 73 -3.94 0.91 -8.72
N THR A 74 -4.44 -0.31 -8.52
CA THR A 74 -4.32 -1.36 -9.56
C THR A 74 -5.27 -1.16 -10.73
N VAL A 75 -6.44 -0.56 -10.51
CA VAL A 75 -7.50 -0.39 -11.53
C VAL A 75 -7.46 0.99 -12.17
N ALA A 76 -7.14 2.05 -11.42
CA ALA A 76 -7.13 3.42 -11.93
C ALA A 76 -5.77 3.82 -12.52
N ASP A 77 -4.67 3.25 -12.02
CA ASP A 77 -3.33 3.58 -12.48
C ASP A 77 -2.82 2.53 -13.49
N THR A 78 -2.60 2.98 -14.72
CA THR A 78 -2.14 2.11 -15.81
C THR A 78 -0.70 1.64 -15.60
N ASP A 79 0.17 2.46 -15.02
CA ASP A 79 1.54 2.03 -14.73
C ASP A 79 1.56 0.94 -13.67
N ARG A 80 0.76 1.12 -12.60
CA ARG A 80 0.61 0.12 -11.54
C ARG A 80 0.03 -1.19 -12.06
N TYR A 81 -0.98 -1.11 -12.92
CA TYR A 81 -1.56 -2.28 -13.57
C TYR A 81 -0.51 -3.04 -14.40
N VAL A 82 0.22 -2.34 -15.26
CA VAL A 82 1.25 -2.94 -16.13
C VAL A 82 2.38 -3.54 -15.30
N GLU A 83 2.84 -2.88 -14.24
CA GLU A 83 3.83 -3.41 -13.29
C GLU A 83 3.33 -4.68 -12.59
N THR A 84 2.01 -4.79 -12.40
CA THR A 84 1.38 -5.99 -11.84
C THR A 84 1.40 -7.13 -12.84
N VAL A 85 0.98 -6.92 -14.10
CA VAL A 85 0.82 -8.00 -15.09
C VAL A 85 2.06 -8.32 -15.92
N ALA A 86 3.07 -7.44 -15.96
CA ALA A 86 4.29 -7.63 -16.74
C ALA A 86 5.03 -8.94 -16.41
N PRO A 87 5.19 -9.35 -15.13
CA PRO A 87 5.88 -10.60 -14.79
C PRO A 87 5.23 -11.87 -15.38
N LEU A 88 3.92 -11.83 -15.67
CA LEU A 88 3.20 -12.97 -16.27
C LEU A 88 3.74 -13.36 -17.64
N ALA A 89 4.32 -12.41 -18.39
CA ALA A 89 4.93 -12.69 -19.68
C ALA A 89 6.18 -13.57 -19.59
N SER A 90 6.78 -13.67 -18.41
CA SER A 90 7.96 -14.48 -18.11
C SER A 90 7.67 -15.66 -17.17
N ASP A 91 6.42 -15.86 -16.76
CA ASP A 91 6.04 -16.96 -15.89
C ASP A 91 5.95 -18.26 -16.70
N PRO A 92 6.71 -19.33 -16.34
CA PRO A 92 6.73 -20.56 -17.12
C PRO A 92 5.37 -21.24 -17.24
N ALA A 93 4.55 -21.22 -16.19
CA ALA A 93 3.24 -21.86 -16.22
C ALA A 93 2.27 -21.10 -17.13
N VAL A 94 2.32 -19.77 -17.12
CA VAL A 94 1.53 -18.93 -18.03
C VAL A 94 2.01 -19.06 -19.47
N GLN A 95 3.33 -19.04 -19.70
CA GLN A 95 3.91 -19.22 -21.04
C GLN A 95 3.51 -20.55 -21.65
N GLN A 96 3.56 -21.66 -20.90
CA GLN A 96 3.12 -22.98 -21.40
C GLN A 96 1.66 -22.98 -21.82
N VAL A 97 0.76 -22.36 -21.04
CA VAL A 97 -0.65 -22.24 -21.43
C VAL A 97 -0.82 -21.44 -22.73
N VAL A 98 -0.06 -20.37 -22.92
CA VAL A 98 -0.09 -19.57 -24.15
C VAL A 98 0.48 -20.38 -25.32
N ILE A 99 1.59 -21.09 -25.12
CA ILE A 99 2.23 -21.94 -26.13
C ILE A 99 1.29 -23.05 -26.59
N ASP A 100 0.68 -23.78 -25.66
CA ASP A 100 -0.25 -24.87 -25.96
C ASP A 100 -1.45 -24.36 -26.75
N ARG A 101 -2.07 -23.25 -26.31
CA ARG A 101 -3.24 -22.68 -26.99
C ARG A 101 -2.92 -22.16 -28.39
N LEU A 102 -1.80 -21.46 -28.55
CA LEU A 102 -1.36 -20.97 -29.87
C LEU A 102 -1.00 -22.14 -30.79
N THR A 103 -0.34 -23.17 -30.26
CA THR A 103 0.00 -24.39 -31.00
C THR A 103 -1.25 -25.13 -31.45
N ASP A 104 -2.21 -25.33 -30.55
CA ASP A 104 -3.49 -25.97 -30.86
C ASP A 104 -4.25 -25.21 -31.94
N GLU A 105 -4.34 -23.89 -31.83
CA GLU A 105 -5.07 -23.06 -32.79
C GLU A 105 -4.37 -23.09 -34.17
N VAL A 106 -3.05 -23.02 -34.23
CA VAL A 106 -2.31 -23.11 -35.49
C VAL A 106 -2.43 -24.50 -36.11
N VAL A 107 -2.26 -25.58 -35.34
CA VAL A 107 -2.39 -26.96 -35.82
C VAL A 107 -3.81 -27.23 -36.33
N LYS A 108 -4.84 -26.67 -35.68
CA LYS A 108 -6.23 -26.78 -36.11
C LYS A 108 -6.49 -26.09 -37.46
N LYS A 109 -5.75 -25.03 -37.78
CA LYS A 109 -5.84 -24.32 -39.07
C LYS A 109 -5.05 -25.00 -40.18
N VAL A 110 -4.01 -25.78 -39.84
CA VAL A 110 -3.27 -26.60 -40.81
C VAL A 110 -4.06 -27.88 -41.07
N ASP A 111 -4.72 -27.96 -42.24
CA ASP A 111 -5.52 -29.12 -42.62
C ASP A 111 -4.63 -30.30 -43.07
N VAL A 112 -3.99 -30.96 -42.10
CA VAL A 112 -3.18 -32.17 -42.30
C VAL A 112 -4.01 -33.30 -42.92
N LYS A 113 -5.31 -33.30 -42.61
CA LYS A 113 -6.26 -34.27 -43.14
C LYS A 113 -6.45 -34.08 -44.65
N ALA A 114 -6.64 -32.85 -45.12
CA ALA A 114 -6.74 -32.56 -46.56
C ALA A 114 -5.51 -33.03 -47.36
N VAL A 115 -4.31 -32.87 -46.81
CA VAL A 115 -3.06 -33.34 -47.45
C VAL A 115 -3.04 -34.87 -47.53
N THR A 116 -3.42 -35.53 -46.45
CA THR A 116 -3.43 -37.00 -46.37
C THR A 116 -4.54 -37.61 -47.24
N ASP A 117 -5.72 -36.98 -47.27
CA ASP A 117 -6.85 -37.37 -48.11
C ASP A 117 -6.51 -37.21 -49.60
N ALA A 118 -5.84 -36.11 -49.97
CA ALA A 118 -5.35 -35.89 -51.34
C ALA A 118 -4.32 -36.97 -51.76
N LEU A 119 -3.37 -37.31 -50.88
CA LEU A 119 -2.41 -38.38 -51.12
C LEU A 119 -3.09 -39.74 -51.29
N THR A 120 -4.06 -40.04 -50.43
CA THR A 120 -4.84 -41.29 -50.46
C THR A 120 -5.64 -41.42 -51.77
N LYS A 121 -6.21 -40.30 -52.23
CA LYS A 121 -6.93 -40.22 -53.50
C LYS A 121 -6.00 -40.48 -54.69
N VAL A 122 -4.84 -39.81 -54.76
CA VAL A 122 -3.87 -40.00 -55.85
C VAL A 122 -3.35 -41.44 -55.89
N LEU A 123 -3.08 -42.06 -54.74
CA LEU A 123 -2.62 -43.45 -54.69
C LEU A 123 -3.71 -44.44 -55.15
N SER A 124 -4.96 -44.22 -54.75
CA SER A 124 -6.11 -45.01 -55.20
C SER A 124 -6.32 -44.90 -56.72
N ASP A 125 -6.28 -43.68 -57.26
CA ASP A 125 -6.53 -43.40 -58.68
C ASP A 125 -5.44 -44.01 -59.59
N ASN A 126 -4.23 -44.21 -59.08
CA ASN A 126 -3.11 -44.84 -59.80
C ASN A 126 -2.99 -46.36 -59.57
N GLY A 127 -3.98 -46.99 -58.94
CA GLY A 127 -4.03 -48.45 -58.76
C GLY A 127 -3.04 -49.00 -57.74
N ALA A 128 -2.61 -48.21 -56.75
CA ALA A 128 -1.73 -48.69 -55.69
C ALA A 128 -2.40 -49.83 -54.87
N PRO A 129 -1.62 -50.80 -54.36
CA PRO A 129 -2.16 -51.86 -53.51
C PRO A 129 -2.89 -51.29 -52.27
N ALA A 130 -3.99 -51.93 -51.86
CA ALA A 130 -4.83 -51.45 -50.75
C ALA A 130 -4.06 -51.23 -49.43
N GLN A 131 -2.97 -51.99 -49.20
CA GLN A 131 -2.10 -51.82 -48.03
C GLN A 131 -1.35 -50.47 -48.05
N VAL A 132 -0.97 -49.98 -49.23
CA VAL A 132 -0.25 -48.70 -49.39
C VAL A 132 -1.19 -47.51 -49.21
N VAL A 133 -2.42 -47.61 -49.73
CA VAL A 133 -3.47 -46.59 -49.55
C VAL A 133 -3.89 -46.49 -48.08
N ALA A 134 -4.06 -47.62 -47.40
CA ALA A 134 -4.35 -47.65 -45.96
C ALA A 134 -3.18 -47.09 -45.12
N GLY A 135 -1.94 -47.37 -45.54
CA GLY A 135 -0.73 -46.80 -44.93
C GLY A 135 -0.62 -45.28 -45.10
N ALA A 136 -1.10 -44.72 -46.20
CA ALA A 136 -1.16 -43.26 -46.38
C ALA A 136 -2.19 -42.62 -45.42
N GLY A 137 -3.37 -43.22 -45.28
CA GLY A 137 -4.41 -42.74 -44.35
C GLY A 137 -3.99 -42.75 -42.87
N SER A 138 -3.04 -43.63 -42.48
CA SER A 138 -2.52 -43.67 -41.11
C SER A 138 -1.44 -42.62 -40.82
N LEU A 139 -0.99 -41.85 -41.82
CA LEU A 139 0.00 -40.78 -41.65
C LEU A 139 -0.57 -39.52 -41.00
N ASP A 140 -1.89 -39.35 -40.91
CA ASP A 140 -2.50 -38.15 -40.31
C ASP A 140 -1.99 -37.91 -38.88
N GLY A 141 -1.94 -38.96 -38.05
CA GLY A 141 -1.42 -38.88 -36.67
C GLY A 141 0.06 -38.46 -36.61
N PRO A 142 0.98 -39.21 -37.25
CA PRO A 142 2.40 -38.86 -37.31
C PRO A 142 2.68 -37.47 -37.91
N LEU A 143 2.03 -37.11 -39.02
CA LEU A 143 2.19 -35.81 -39.66
C LEU A 143 1.70 -34.68 -38.74
N ARG A 144 0.55 -34.86 -38.09
CA ARG A 144 0.03 -33.88 -37.13
C ARG A 144 0.96 -33.72 -35.94
N SER A 145 1.59 -34.80 -35.45
CA SER A 145 2.59 -34.74 -34.38
C SER A 145 3.85 -33.97 -34.79
N VAL A 146 4.34 -34.19 -36.01
CA VAL A 146 5.49 -33.45 -36.57
C VAL A 146 5.15 -31.96 -36.72
N VAL A 147 3.99 -31.64 -37.31
CA VAL A 147 3.52 -30.25 -37.44
C VAL A 147 3.38 -29.61 -36.05
N ARG A 148 2.72 -30.29 -35.10
CA ARG A 148 2.59 -29.81 -33.72
C ARG A 148 3.95 -29.52 -33.10
N THR A 149 4.91 -30.43 -33.22
CA THR A 149 6.26 -30.26 -32.63
C THR A 149 7.01 -29.09 -33.26
N VAL A 150 6.90 -28.90 -34.58
CA VAL A 150 7.53 -27.77 -35.27
C VAL A 150 6.87 -26.45 -34.87
N VAL A 151 5.54 -26.40 -34.84
CA VAL A 151 4.77 -25.22 -34.42
C VAL A 151 5.11 -24.88 -32.98
N ASP A 152 5.00 -25.84 -32.06
CA ASP A 152 5.34 -25.72 -30.64
C ASP A 152 6.73 -25.09 -30.46
N ARG A 153 7.78 -25.67 -31.05
CA ARG A 153 9.15 -25.12 -30.93
C ARG A 153 9.32 -23.70 -31.47
N ASN A 154 8.55 -23.31 -32.49
CA ASN A 154 8.60 -21.95 -33.03
C ASN A 154 7.81 -21.00 -32.12
N VAL A 155 6.62 -21.40 -31.66
CA VAL A 155 5.79 -20.64 -30.73
C VAL A 155 6.53 -20.43 -29.41
N THR A 156 7.13 -21.46 -28.83
CA THR A 156 7.95 -21.38 -27.61
C THR A 156 9.06 -20.35 -27.77
N ARG A 157 9.83 -20.39 -28.87
CA ARG A 157 10.88 -19.39 -29.14
C ARG A 157 10.34 -17.97 -29.24
N VAL A 158 9.13 -17.77 -29.75
CA VAL A 158 8.51 -16.44 -29.80
C VAL A 158 8.01 -16.02 -28.41
N VAL A 159 7.31 -16.89 -27.69
CA VAL A 159 6.72 -16.60 -26.37
C VAL A 159 7.81 -16.34 -25.31
N GLU A 160 8.91 -17.07 -25.35
CA GLU A 160 10.05 -16.87 -24.43
C GLU A 160 10.92 -15.65 -24.81
N SER A 161 10.63 -14.97 -25.92
CA SER A 161 11.46 -13.88 -26.42
C SER A 161 11.24 -12.55 -25.68
N GLU A 162 12.28 -11.71 -25.71
CA GLU A 162 12.19 -10.31 -25.23
C GLU A 162 11.14 -9.48 -25.98
N ILE A 163 10.92 -9.80 -27.27
CA ILE A 163 9.93 -9.12 -28.10
C ILE A 163 8.52 -9.40 -27.59
N PHE A 164 8.24 -10.65 -27.20
CA PHE A 164 6.95 -11.01 -26.62
C PHE A 164 6.69 -10.25 -25.32
N ARG A 165 7.66 -10.17 -24.40
CA ARG A 165 7.51 -9.42 -23.14
C ARG A 165 7.21 -7.93 -23.38
N ARG A 166 7.97 -7.27 -24.25
CA ARG A 166 7.72 -5.85 -24.59
C ARG A 166 6.37 -5.64 -25.26
N THR A 167 5.98 -6.55 -26.16
CA THR A 167 4.68 -6.51 -26.84
C THR A 167 3.54 -6.74 -25.85
N TRP A 168 3.71 -7.66 -24.90
CA TRP A 168 2.78 -7.93 -23.81
C TRP A 168 2.56 -6.67 -22.96
N GLU A 169 3.62 -6.05 -22.48
CA GLU A 169 3.54 -4.82 -21.68
C GLU A 169 2.87 -3.67 -22.44
N ALA A 170 3.28 -3.42 -23.69
CA ALA A 170 2.72 -2.36 -24.52
C ALA A 170 1.22 -2.59 -24.82
N SER A 171 0.85 -3.84 -25.14
CA SER A 171 -0.55 -4.20 -25.42
C SER A 171 -1.42 -4.06 -24.18
N ASN A 172 -0.95 -4.52 -23.02
CA ASN A 172 -1.66 -4.38 -21.75
C ASN A 172 -1.82 -2.91 -21.36
N ARG A 173 -0.76 -2.11 -21.51
CA ARG A 173 -0.78 -0.66 -21.25
C ARG A 173 -1.82 0.05 -22.12
N GLN A 174 -1.82 -0.22 -23.42
CA GLN A 174 -2.76 0.39 -24.36
C GLN A 174 -4.20 -0.03 -24.07
N ALA A 175 -4.43 -1.32 -23.84
CA ALA A 175 -5.76 -1.86 -23.53
C ALA A 175 -6.29 -1.28 -22.21
N HIS A 176 -5.46 -1.26 -21.16
CA HIS A 176 -5.85 -0.73 -19.85
C HIS A 176 -6.12 0.77 -19.89
N ALA A 177 -5.26 1.55 -20.53
CA ALA A 177 -5.48 3.00 -20.68
C ALA A 177 -6.81 3.30 -21.39
N ALA A 178 -7.12 2.59 -22.47
CA ALA A 178 -8.38 2.75 -23.18
C ALA A 178 -9.61 2.46 -22.28
N VAL A 179 -9.54 1.39 -21.46
CA VAL A 179 -10.60 1.05 -20.50
C VAL A 179 -10.72 2.13 -19.41
N VAL A 180 -9.61 2.57 -18.83
CA VAL A 180 -9.62 3.60 -17.77
C VAL A 180 -10.17 4.93 -18.27
N HIS A 181 -9.78 5.39 -19.47
CA HIS A 181 -10.33 6.63 -20.04
C HIS A 181 -11.84 6.52 -20.27
N MET A 182 -12.33 5.36 -20.73
CA MET A 182 -13.76 5.11 -20.87
C MET A 182 -14.51 5.13 -19.53
N LEU A 183 -13.91 4.58 -18.46
CA LEU A 183 -14.51 4.49 -17.12
C LEU A 183 -14.40 5.77 -16.29
N THR A 184 -13.38 6.58 -16.52
CA THR A 184 -13.21 7.88 -15.84
C THR A 184 -14.00 8.99 -16.53
N GLY A 185 -14.35 8.79 -17.81
CA GLY A 185 -15.04 9.79 -18.62
C GLY A 185 -14.13 10.96 -19.03
N GLU A 186 -12.81 10.79 -18.93
CA GLU A 186 -11.83 11.73 -19.48
C GLU A 186 -11.97 11.76 -21.01
N ARG A 187 -12.48 12.87 -21.53
CA ARG A 187 -12.83 13.05 -22.94
C ARG A 187 -11.63 13.50 -23.79
N GLU A 188 -10.45 12.91 -23.61
CA GLU A 188 -9.36 13.09 -24.56
C GLU A 188 -9.33 11.94 -25.57
N GLY A 189 -9.89 12.20 -26.75
CA GLY A 189 -9.75 11.34 -27.94
C GLY A 189 -10.82 10.26 -28.10
N ALA A 190 -11.41 10.22 -29.30
CA ALA A 190 -12.14 9.09 -29.89
C ALA A 190 -13.41 8.55 -29.22
N LEU A 191 -13.98 9.17 -28.17
CA LEU A 191 -15.23 8.70 -27.58
C LEU A 191 -16.36 9.72 -27.77
N ARG A 192 -17.34 9.38 -28.62
CA ARG A 192 -18.59 10.15 -28.78
C ARG A 192 -19.73 9.41 -28.11
N ALA A 193 -20.32 10.02 -27.08
CA ALA A 193 -21.61 9.59 -26.55
C ALA A 193 -22.71 10.03 -27.53
N THR A 194 -23.43 9.07 -28.13
CA THR A 194 -24.58 9.35 -29.00
C THR A 194 -25.79 8.62 -28.44
N GLY A 195 -26.65 9.35 -27.72
CA GLY A 195 -27.82 8.78 -27.05
C GLY A 195 -27.45 7.72 -26.02
N ASP A 196 -28.06 6.54 -26.13
CA ASP A 196 -27.90 5.41 -25.21
C ASP A 196 -26.75 4.46 -25.60
N THR A 197 -25.77 4.91 -26.39
CA THR A 197 -24.54 4.14 -26.67
C THR A 197 -23.28 4.99 -26.60
N ILE A 198 -22.22 4.45 -25.99
CA ILE A 198 -20.85 4.98 -26.13
C ILE A 198 -20.15 4.20 -27.23
N GLN A 199 -19.84 4.90 -28.31
CA GLN A 199 -19.20 4.36 -29.50
C GLN A 199 -17.71 4.70 -29.48
N LEU A 200 -16.86 3.69 -29.69
CA LEU A 200 -15.43 3.89 -29.89
C LEU A 200 -15.20 4.36 -31.33
N ASP A 201 -14.74 5.60 -31.50
CA ASP A 201 -14.30 6.17 -32.78
C ASP A 201 -12.92 5.60 -33.13
N VAL A 202 -12.91 4.45 -33.81
CA VAL A 202 -11.72 3.83 -34.39
C VAL A 202 -11.21 4.59 -35.63
N GLY A 203 -11.72 5.81 -35.89
CA GLY A 203 -11.36 6.64 -37.05
C GLY A 203 -9.87 6.76 -37.28
N ALA A 204 -9.06 6.99 -36.24
CA ALA A 204 -7.60 7.10 -36.38
C ALA A 204 -6.93 5.79 -36.87
N VAL A 205 -7.43 4.63 -36.44
CA VAL A 205 -6.92 3.31 -36.86
C VAL A 205 -7.39 2.99 -38.27
N VAL A 206 -8.65 3.28 -38.59
CA VAL A 206 -9.22 3.13 -39.93
C VAL A 206 -8.48 4.03 -40.93
N ASP A 207 -8.14 5.25 -40.54
CA ASP A 207 -7.39 6.21 -41.38
C ASP A 207 -5.93 5.78 -41.60
N ASP A 208 -5.28 5.11 -40.64
CA ASP A 208 -3.93 4.56 -40.81
C ASP A 208 -3.92 3.31 -41.71
N VAL A 209 -4.90 2.40 -41.54
CA VAL A 209 -5.06 1.21 -42.38
C VAL A 209 -5.43 1.60 -43.81
N ARG A 210 -6.32 2.58 -44.00
CA ARG A 210 -6.72 3.09 -45.30
C ARG A 210 -5.52 3.67 -46.06
N ARG A 211 -4.69 4.50 -45.39
CA ARG A 211 -3.48 5.07 -46.00
C ARG A 211 -2.53 3.97 -46.46
N ARG A 212 -2.23 2.99 -45.61
CA ARG A 212 -1.34 1.87 -45.98
C ARG A 212 -1.86 1.01 -47.14
N LEU A 213 -3.19 0.82 -47.23
CA LEU A 213 -3.80 0.06 -48.33
C LEU A 213 -3.79 0.85 -49.65
N VAL A 214 -4.01 2.17 -49.60
CA VAL A 214 -3.89 3.05 -50.77
C VAL A 214 -2.43 3.13 -51.24
N ASP A 215 -1.47 3.31 -50.32
CA ASP A 215 -0.03 3.33 -50.64
C ASP A 215 0.47 2.00 -51.22
N ALA A 216 -0.20 0.88 -50.89
CA ALA A 216 0.06 -0.44 -51.45
C ALA A 216 -0.65 -0.73 -52.79
N GLY A 217 -1.37 0.25 -53.36
CA GLY A 217 -2.01 0.15 -54.68
C GLY A 217 -3.45 -0.36 -54.67
N PHE A 218 -4.10 -0.45 -53.50
CA PHE A 218 -5.52 -0.79 -53.39
C PHE A 218 -6.38 0.47 -53.35
N ASP A 219 -6.51 1.16 -54.48
CA ASP A 219 -7.24 2.44 -54.60
C ASP A 219 -8.71 2.37 -54.14
N LYS A 220 -9.32 1.18 -54.20
CA LYS A 220 -10.69 0.95 -53.70
C LYS A 220 -10.82 1.13 -52.18
N ALA A 221 -9.73 1.06 -51.41
CA ALA A 221 -9.74 1.36 -49.97
C ALA A 221 -10.09 2.84 -49.69
N ALA A 222 -9.91 3.74 -50.68
CA ALA A 222 -10.38 5.12 -50.60
C ALA A 222 -11.91 5.26 -50.64
N ALA A 223 -12.68 4.20 -50.90
CA ALA A 223 -14.15 4.26 -50.93
C ALA A 223 -14.83 3.82 -49.62
N ILE A 224 -14.06 3.42 -48.59
CA ILE A 224 -14.63 2.98 -47.31
C ILE A 224 -15.37 4.16 -46.64
N PRO A 225 -16.69 4.05 -46.38
CA PRO A 225 -17.48 5.14 -45.78
C PRO A 225 -17.10 5.45 -44.33
N ASP A 226 -17.17 6.72 -43.94
CA ASP A 226 -16.86 7.19 -42.57
C ASP A 226 -17.82 6.66 -41.49
N SER A 227 -18.95 6.07 -41.88
CA SER A 227 -19.92 5.46 -40.98
C SER A 227 -19.44 4.16 -40.30
N ASN A 228 -18.33 3.57 -40.78
CA ASN A 228 -17.72 2.38 -40.15
C ASN A 228 -16.64 2.71 -39.11
N ARG A 229 -16.54 3.98 -38.70
CA ARG A 229 -15.57 4.44 -37.69
C ARG A 229 -16.01 4.18 -36.26
N THR A 230 -17.25 3.76 -36.04
CA THR A 230 -17.78 3.54 -34.70
C THR A 230 -18.09 2.07 -34.43
N VAL A 231 -17.43 1.52 -33.40
CA VAL A 231 -17.76 0.19 -32.88
C VAL A 231 -18.52 0.38 -31.57
N THR A 232 -19.75 -0.13 -31.53
CA THR A 232 -20.56 -0.18 -30.31
C THR A 232 -19.99 -1.25 -29.40
N LEU A 233 -19.33 -0.83 -28.31
CA LEU A 233 -18.69 -1.77 -27.38
C LEU A 233 -19.60 -2.15 -26.20
N PHE A 234 -20.40 -1.21 -25.66
CA PHE A 234 -21.22 -1.44 -24.46
C PHE A 234 -22.56 -0.67 -24.47
N HIS A 235 -23.53 -1.20 -23.73
CA HIS A 235 -24.81 -0.54 -23.44
C HIS A 235 -24.61 0.53 -22.34
N THR A 236 -25.28 1.68 -22.46
CA THR A 236 -25.02 2.86 -21.60
C THR A 236 -25.40 2.66 -20.14
N ASP A 237 -26.37 1.79 -19.85
CA ASP A 237 -26.83 1.52 -18.48
C ASP A 237 -25.76 0.82 -17.62
N GLU A 238 -24.97 -0.08 -18.21
CA GLU A 238 -23.88 -0.76 -17.51
C GLU A 238 -22.63 0.12 -17.42
N LEU A 239 -22.40 0.96 -18.43
CA LEU A 239 -21.30 1.89 -18.41
C LEU A 239 -21.48 2.99 -17.35
N GLY A 240 -22.70 3.52 -17.19
CA GLY A 240 -23.00 4.46 -16.11
C GLY A 240 -22.69 3.87 -14.73
N LYS A 241 -23.09 2.62 -14.47
CA LYS A 241 -22.77 1.91 -13.23
C LYS A 241 -21.28 1.71 -13.03
N ALA A 242 -20.54 1.36 -14.10
CA ALA A 242 -19.10 1.17 -14.03
C ALA A 242 -18.36 2.51 -13.79
N GLN A 243 -18.80 3.59 -14.41
CA GLN A 243 -18.29 4.94 -14.17
C GLN A 243 -18.58 5.42 -12.74
N ASP A 244 -19.78 5.16 -12.22
CA ASP A 244 -20.14 5.48 -10.84
C ASP A 244 -19.33 4.65 -9.84
N ALA A 245 -19.12 3.36 -10.11
CA ALA A 245 -18.24 2.51 -9.32
C ALA A 245 -16.80 3.02 -9.35
N MET A 246 -16.31 3.48 -10.51
CA MET A 246 -14.97 4.05 -10.66
C MET A 246 -14.83 5.35 -9.86
N ARG A 247 -15.84 6.22 -9.86
CA ARG A 247 -15.88 7.43 -9.02
C ARG A 247 -15.85 7.09 -7.54
N LEU A 248 -16.68 6.14 -7.12
CA LEU A 248 -16.72 5.68 -5.73
C LEU A 248 -15.39 5.04 -5.31
N LEU A 249 -14.77 4.25 -6.19
CA LEU A 249 -13.45 3.67 -5.98
C LEU A 249 -12.39 4.75 -5.82
N ASN A 250 -12.37 5.77 -6.68
CA ASN A 250 -11.41 6.87 -6.58
C ASN A 250 -11.56 7.64 -5.26
N ILE A 251 -12.80 7.92 -4.85
CA ILE A 251 -13.08 8.58 -3.57
C ILE A 251 -12.64 7.71 -2.39
N LEU A 252 -13.07 6.45 -2.34
CA LEU A 252 -12.74 5.55 -1.23
C LEU A 252 -11.25 5.20 -1.20
N GLY A 253 -10.66 4.85 -2.33
CA GLY A 253 -9.24 4.51 -2.44
C GLY A 253 -8.33 5.64 -1.98
N THR A 254 -8.69 6.89 -2.26
CA THR A 254 -7.92 8.07 -1.85
C THR A 254 -8.18 8.47 -0.40
N TRP A 255 -9.45 8.55 0.02
CA TRP A 255 -9.81 9.12 1.33
C TRP A 255 -9.90 8.11 2.46
N LEU A 256 -10.24 6.85 2.19
CA LEU A 256 -10.42 5.84 3.24
C LEU A 256 -9.12 5.60 4.05
N PRO A 257 -7.92 5.53 3.43
CA PRO A 257 -6.66 5.49 4.19
C PRO A 257 -6.45 6.73 5.05
N VAL A 258 -6.69 7.92 4.50
CA VAL A 258 -6.54 9.21 5.21
C VAL A 258 -7.46 9.29 6.42
N ILE A 259 -8.74 8.93 6.24
CA ILE A 259 -9.74 8.90 7.31
C ILE A 259 -9.34 7.87 8.37
N THR A 260 -8.87 6.70 7.98
CA THR A 260 -8.43 5.66 8.92
C THR A 260 -7.27 6.15 9.79
N VAL A 261 -6.27 6.82 9.19
CA VAL A 261 -5.15 7.42 9.94
C VAL A 261 -5.63 8.55 10.86
N ALA A 262 -6.56 9.40 10.38
CA ALA A 262 -7.14 10.46 11.20
C ALA A 262 -7.91 9.90 12.41
N LEU A 263 -8.71 8.86 12.21
CA LEU A 263 -9.43 8.17 13.29
C LEU A 263 -8.47 7.50 14.28
N ALA A 264 -7.39 6.89 13.79
CA ALA A 264 -6.34 6.33 14.64
C ALA A 264 -5.70 7.42 15.52
N ALA A 265 -5.36 8.56 14.92
CA ALA A 265 -4.78 9.70 15.63
C ALA A 265 -5.75 10.27 16.66
N LEU A 266 -7.04 10.41 16.31
CA LEU A 266 -8.09 10.87 17.22
C LEU A 266 -8.33 9.89 18.37
N ALA A 267 -8.30 8.58 18.12
CA ALA A 267 -8.39 7.56 19.16
C ALA A 267 -7.24 7.70 20.16
N VAL A 268 -6.01 7.89 19.66
CA VAL A 268 -4.82 8.12 20.49
C VAL A 268 -4.90 9.43 21.26
N TRP A 269 -5.33 10.51 20.62
CA TRP A 269 -5.41 11.85 21.22
C TRP A 269 -6.49 11.98 22.29
N THR A 270 -7.65 11.35 22.10
CA THR A 270 -8.75 11.42 23.08
C THR A 270 -8.49 10.59 24.34
N ALA A 271 -7.66 9.54 24.22
CA ALA A 271 -7.38 8.59 25.28
C ALA A 271 -6.59 9.22 26.46
N PRO A 272 -6.95 8.93 27.73
CA PRO A 272 -6.22 9.42 28.90
C PRO A 272 -4.78 8.89 29.03
N GLY A 273 -4.43 7.85 28.27
CA GLY A 273 -3.13 7.20 28.28
C GLY A 273 -2.61 7.00 26.87
N HIS A 274 -2.16 8.08 26.22
CA HIS A 274 -1.71 8.08 24.81
C HIS A 274 -0.75 6.92 24.48
N ARG A 275 0.16 6.56 25.38
CA ARG A 275 1.15 5.48 25.16
C ARG A 275 0.54 4.09 25.10
N VAL A 276 -0.37 3.79 26.02
CA VAL A 276 -1.09 2.51 26.03
C VAL A 276 -2.02 2.44 24.82
N MET A 277 -2.61 3.57 24.43
CA MET A 277 -3.45 3.63 23.25
C MET A 277 -2.66 3.41 21.96
N VAL A 278 -1.47 3.98 21.80
CA VAL A 278 -0.58 3.69 20.66
C VAL A 278 -0.23 2.20 20.61
N LEU A 279 0.13 1.59 21.73
CA LEU A 279 0.42 0.15 21.80
C LEU A 279 -0.78 -0.70 21.36
N ILE A 280 -1.98 -0.44 21.91
CA ILE A 280 -3.20 -1.18 21.57
C ILE A 280 -3.57 -0.98 20.10
N THR A 281 -3.48 0.25 19.59
CA THR A 281 -3.78 0.57 18.19
C THR A 281 -2.83 -0.14 17.24
N ALA A 282 -1.52 -0.08 17.52
CA ALA A 282 -0.50 -0.73 16.69
C ALA A 282 -0.63 -2.27 16.71
N LEU A 283 -0.88 -2.87 17.89
CA LEU A 283 -1.15 -4.31 17.97
C LEU A 283 -2.45 -4.69 17.26
N GLY A 284 -3.51 -3.90 17.42
CA GLY A 284 -4.79 -4.15 16.77
C GLY A 284 -4.66 -4.11 15.24
N ILE A 285 -4.01 -3.08 14.69
CA ILE A 285 -3.79 -2.98 13.24
C ILE A 285 -2.91 -4.15 12.75
N SER A 286 -1.88 -4.54 13.53
CA SER A 286 -1.06 -5.71 13.22
C SER A 286 -1.90 -6.98 13.12
N VAL A 287 -2.80 -7.22 14.09
CA VAL A 287 -3.73 -8.36 14.06
C VAL A 287 -4.64 -8.28 12.82
N MET A 288 -5.17 -7.11 12.50
CA MET A 288 -6.05 -6.94 11.33
C MET A 288 -5.31 -7.14 9.99
N MET A 289 -4.03 -6.76 9.89
CA MET A 289 -3.19 -7.09 8.72
C MET A 289 -2.92 -8.59 8.64
N ALA A 290 -2.67 -9.26 9.76
CA ALA A 290 -2.53 -10.72 9.79
C ALA A 290 -3.82 -11.42 9.37
N VAL A 291 -4.98 -10.95 9.83
CA VAL A 291 -6.31 -11.44 9.39
C VAL A 291 -6.49 -11.22 7.88
N LEU A 292 -6.13 -10.05 7.34
CA LEU A 292 -6.17 -9.79 5.90
C LEU A 292 -5.30 -10.80 5.13
N LEU A 293 -4.06 -11.05 5.57
CA LEU A 293 -3.18 -12.03 4.92
C LEU A 293 -3.76 -13.46 4.95
N VAL A 294 -4.36 -13.87 6.08
CA VAL A 294 -5.06 -15.16 6.20
C VAL A 294 -6.25 -15.21 5.25
N ALA A 295 -7.05 -14.14 5.18
CA ALA A 295 -8.19 -14.05 4.26
C ALA A 295 -7.74 -14.20 2.80
N LEU A 296 -6.65 -13.55 2.39
CA LEU A 296 -6.11 -13.69 1.03
C LEU A 296 -5.63 -15.12 0.74
N ALA A 297 -5.07 -15.82 1.74
CA ALA A 297 -4.68 -17.21 1.60
C ALA A 297 -5.90 -18.16 1.47
N VAL A 298 -7.00 -17.85 2.16
CA VAL A 298 -8.28 -18.59 2.02
C VAL A 298 -8.89 -18.35 0.65
N VAL A 299 -8.97 -17.09 0.19
CA VAL A 299 -9.49 -16.73 -1.14
C VAL A 299 -8.68 -17.43 -2.24
N ARG A 300 -7.35 -17.53 -2.09
CA ARG A 300 -6.50 -18.29 -3.03
C ARG A 300 -6.94 -19.74 -3.16
N ARG A 301 -7.24 -20.41 -2.05
CA ARG A 301 -7.67 -21.81 -2.04
C ARG A 301 -9.01 -21.96 -2.75
N VAL A 302 -9.99 -21.14 -2.37
CA VAL A 302 -11.32 -21.14 -2.99
C VAL A 302 -11.24 -20.86 -4.49
N TYR A 303 -10.39 -19.93 -4.92
CA TYR A 303 -10.17 -19.64 -6.33
C TYR A 303 -9.60 -20.86 -7.08
N LEU A 304 -8.57 -21.51 -6.55
CA LEU A 304 -7.97 -22.68 -7.19
C LEU A 304 -8.92 -23.89 -7.24
N ASP A 305 -9.80 -24.03 -6.24
CA ASP A 305 -10.82 -25.08 -6.22
C ASP A 305 -11.96 -24.81 -7.23
N ALA A 306 -12.23 -23.53 -7.53
CA ALA A 306 -13.29 -23.11 -8.45
C ALA A 306 -12.87 -23.12 -9.93
N VAL A 307 -11.58 -23.02 -10.24
CA VAL A 307 -11.08 -23.00 -11.62
C VAL A 307 -10.96 -24.43 -12.17
N PRO A 308 -11.70 -24.80 -13.24
CA PRO A 308 -11.59 -26.12 -13.82
C PRO A 308 -10.21 -26.34 -14.45
N SER A 309 -9.51 -27.39 -14.02
CA SER A 309 -8.16 -27.74 -14.49
C SER A 309 -8.09 -27.99 -16.00
N ALA A 310 -9.21 -28.31 -16.64
CA ALA A 310 -9.32 -28.46 -18.09
C ALA A 310 -9.18 -27.13 -18.86
N THR A 311 -9.47 -25.99 -18.23
CA THR A 311 -9.41 -24.67 -18.88
C THR A 311 -8.11 -23.93 -18.57
N LEU A 312 -7.63 -24.05 -17.34
CA LEU A 312 -6.42 -23.41 -16.85
C LEU A 312 -5.75 -24.35 -15.84
N PRO A 313 -4.50 -24.77 -16.08
CA PRO A 313 -3.73 -25.57 -15.12
C PRO A 313 -3.63 -24.85 -13.76
N PRO A 314 -3.65 -25.59 -12.63
CA PRO A 314 -3.59 -24.99 -11.30
C PRO A 314 -2.37 -24.09 -11.06
N ASP A 315 -1.24 -24.42 -11.67
CA ASP A 315 0.00 -23.65 -11.53
C ASP A 315 -0.11 -22.28 -12.20
N ALA A 316 -0.67 -22.22 -13.42
CA ALA A 316 -0.89 -20.96 -14.14
C ALA A 316 -1.97 -20.11 -13.45
N ALA A 317 -3.04 -20.74 -12.97
CA ALA A 317 -4.06 -20.05 -12.17
C ALA A 317 -3.44 -19.45 -10.90
N GLY A 318 -2.61 -20.22 -10.19
CA GLY A 318 -1.89 -19.77 -9.01
C GLY A 318 -0.96 -18.60 -9.29
N ALA A 319 -0.16 -18.68 -10.36
CA ALA A 319 0.75 -17.62 -10.78
C ALA A 319 0.01 -16.31 -11.08
N ILE A 320 -1.12 -16.36 -11.80
CA ILE A 320 -1.96 -15.20 -12.08
C ILE A 320 -2.49 -14.59 -10.78
N PHE A 321 -3.11 -15.40 -9.91
CA PHE A 321 -3.66 -14.93 -8.64
C PHE A 321 -2.59 -14.31 -7.73
N ASP A 322 -1.44 -14.97 -7.60
CA ASP A 322 -0.33 -14.52 -6.77
C ASP A 322 0.29 -13.23 -7.30
N THR A 323 0.30 -13.05 -8.62
CA THR A 323 0.78 -11.84 -9.29
C THR A 323 -0.14 -10.64 -9.04
N PHE A 324 -1.46 -10.79 -9.23
CA PHE A 324 -2.42 -9.71 -8.95
C PHE A 324 -2.40 -9.27 -7.49
N LEU A 325 -2.30 -10.22 -6.56
CA LEU A 325 -2.31 -9.93 -5.13
C LEU A 325 -0.93 -9.60 -4.55
N ARG A 326 0.14 -9.61 -5.35
CA ARG A 326 1.51 -9.40 -4.89
C ARG A 326 1.64 -8.08 -4.12
N PHE A 327 1.22 -6.98 -4.72
CA PHE A 327 1.29 -5.66 -4.10
C PHE A 327 0.41 -5.53 -2.85
N LEU A 328 -0.79 -6.14 -2.86
CA LEU A 328 -1.66 -6.16 -1.70
C LEU A 328 -1.02 -6.91 -0.52
N ARG A 329 -0.44 -8.09 -0.79
CA ARG A 329 0.26 -8.90 0.22
C ARG A 329 1.51 -8.19 0.74
N ASP A 330 2.28 -7.58 -0.14
CA ASP A 330 3.49 -6.87 0.23
C ASP A 330 3.17 -5.63 1.08
N SER A 331 2.13 -4.88 0.73
CA SER A 331 1.64 -3.75 1.53
C SER A 331 1.16 -4.20 2.92
N ALA A 332 0.35 -5.27 2.98
CA ALA A 332 -0.14 -5.82 4.23
C ALA A 332 1.00 -6.35 5.14
N ARG A 333 1.99 -7.05 4.58
CA ARG A 333 3.20 -7.49 5.30
C ARG A 333 4.04 -6.32 5.80
N THR A 334 4.20 -5.30 4.96
CA THR A 334 4.98 -4.10 5.30
C THR A 334 4.32 -3.37 6.47
N LEU A 335 3.01 -3.11 6.39
CA LEU A 335 2.26 -2.49 7.48
C LEU A 335 2.27 -3.35 8.74
N LEU A 336 2.12 -4.68 8.64
CA LEU A 336 2.26 -5.59 9.76
C LEU A 336 3.60 -5.38 10.49
N VAL A 337 4.71 -5.34 9.76
CA VAL A 337 6.05 -5.12 10.35
C VAL A 337 6.17 -3.73 10.95
N VAL A 338 5.72 -2.68 10.26
CA VAL A 338 5.73 -1.29 10.77
C VAL A 338 4.96 -1.18 12.08
N PHE A 339 3.75 -1.74 12.15
CA PHE A 339 2.91 -1.64 13.34
C PHE A 339 3.40 -2.55 14.47
N LEU A 340 3.98 -3.72 14.19
CA LEU A 340 4.65 -4.53 15.21
C LEU A 340 5.89 -3.82 15.78
N ALA A 341 6.69 -3.18 14.93
CA ALA A 341 7.83 -2.37 15.37
C ALA A 341 7.37 -1.17 16.21
N THR A 342 6.28 -0.51 15.81
CA THR A 342 5.66 0.59 16.56
C THR A 342 5.14 0.13 17.91
N ALA A 343 4.49 -1.04 17.97
CA ALA A 343 4.03 -1.66 19.21
C ALA A 343 5.22 -1.99 20.13
N LEU A 344 6.29 -2.58 19.58
CA LEU A 344 7.50 -2.89 20.34
C LEU A 344 8.16 -1.62 20.89
N ALA A 345 8.28 -0.57 20.07
CA ALA A 345 8.78 0.72 20.52
C ALA A 345 7.91 1.32 21.63
N ALA A 346 6.58 1.35 21.46
CA ALA A 346 5.66 1.83 22.48
C ALA A 346 5.76 1.04 23.79
N TYR A 347 5.97 -0.27 23.71
CA TYR A 347 6.20 -1.15 24.85
C TYR A 347 7.52 -0.84 25.58
N LEU A 348 8.63 -0.72 24.84
CA LEU A 348 9.97 -0.45 25.39
C LEU A 348 10.12 0.95 25.98
N TYR A 349 9.43 1.96 25.44
CA TYR A 349 9.41 3.32 26.00
C TYR A 349 8.37 3.51 27.14
N GLY A 350 7.62 2.47 27.48
CA GLY A 350 6.63 2.46 28.56
C GLY A 350 7.23 2.39 29.99
N PRO A 351 6.43 2.64 31.05
CA PRO A 351 6.87 2.55 32.45
C PRO A 351 7.03 1.11 33.00
N GLY A 352 6.92 0.10 32.12
CA GLY A 352 6.97 -1.32 32.47
C GLY A 352 8.29 -1.75 33.13
N ARG A 353 8.25 -2.81 33.94
CA ARG A 353 9.42 -3.37 34.63
C ARG A 353 10.52 -3.82 33.65
N VAL A 354 10.12 -4.32 32.48
CA VAL A 354 11.02 -4.75 31.39
C VAL A 354 11.71 -3.54 30.73
N ALA A 355 10.96 -2.47 30.46
CA ALA A 355 11.51 -1.21 29.94
C ALA A 355 12.54 -0.56 30.89
N ARG A 356 12.31 -0.66 32.21
CA ARG A 356 13.30 -0.25 33.22
C ARG A 356 14.55 -1.12 33.18
N ARG A 357 14.42 -2.46 33.06
CA ARG A 357 15.56 -3.38 32.96
C ARG A 357 16.38 -3.19 31.69
N VAL A 358 15.73 -2.96 30.54
CA VAL A 358 16.42 -2.66 29.29
C VAL A 358 17.09 -1.28 29.36
N ARG A 359 16.46 -0.25 29.98
CA ARG A 359 17.12 1.04 30.25
C ARG A 359 18.31 0.90 31.19
N THR A 360 18.23 0.08 32.24
CA THR A 360 19.36 -0.12 33.13
C THR A 360 20.46 -0.87 32.40
N LEU A 361 20.18 -1.95 31.67
CA LEU A 361 21.20 -2.70 30.92
C LEU A 361 21.83 -1.88 29.80
N ALA A 362 21.02 -1.19 29.00
CA ALA A 362 21.52 -0.28 27.97
C ALA A 362 22.30 0.87 28.58
N GLY A 363 21.85 1.43 29.72
CA GLY A 363 22.57 2.46 30.46
C GLY A 363 23.90 1.98 31.03
N HIS A 364 23.99 0.73 31.51
CA HIS A 364 25.27 0.15 31.97
C HIS A 364 26.20 -0.08 30.77
N GLY A 365 25.71 -0.62 29.65
CA GLY A 365 26.52 -0.82 28.44
C GLY A 365 27.02 0.49 27.80
N THR A 366 26.16 1.52 27.71
CA THR A 366 26.55 2.82 27.15
C THR A 366 27.42 3.65 28.08
N THR A 367 27.28 3.50 29.41
CA THR A 367 28.19 4.15 30.37
C THR A 367 29.54 3.46 30.42
N GLU A 368 29.62 2.14 30.33
CA GLU A 368 30.90 1.41 30.20
C GLU A 368 31.61 1.75 28.89
N ALA A 369 30.90 1.76 27.76
CA ALA A 369 31.49 2.15 26.48
C ALA A 369 31.85 3.66 26.44
N GLY A 370 31.07 4.51 27.10
CA GLY A 370 31.40 5.92 27.30
C GLY A 370 32.57 6.17 28.27
N ARG A 371 32.82 5.26 29.21
CA ARG A 371 34.05 5.27 30.04
C ARG A 371 35.26 4.79 29.25
N ALA A 372 35.11 3.77 28.41
CA ALA A 372 36.16 3.29 27.51
C ALA A 372 36.57 4.36 26.47
N LEU A 373 35.60 5.08 25.88
CA LEU A 373 35.87 6.21 24.98
C LEU A 373 36.56 7.39 25.68
N ARG A 374 36.22 7.66 26.95
CA ARG A 374 36.91 8.65 27.79
C ARG A 374 38.33 8.21 28.15
N GLY A 375 38.54 6.93 28.44
CA GLY A 375 39.86 6.33 28.64
C GLY A 375 40.75 6.40 27.38
N ALA A 376 40.14 6.48 26.20
CA ALA A 376 40.81 6.67 24.92
C ALA A 376 40.97 8.16 24.51
N GLY A 377 40.53 9.13 25.33
CA GLY A 377 40.73 10.57 25.10
C GLY A 377 39.73 11.27 24.18
N LEU A 378 38.62 10.62 23.79
CA LEU A 378 37.60 11.20 22.91
C LEU A 378 36.42 11.77 23.73
N SER A 379 36.56 12.97 24.29
CA SER A 379 35.47 13.64 25.02
C SER A 379 34.50 14.35 24.04
N THR A 380 33.22 14.00 24.10
CA THR A 380 32.17 14.60 23.27
C THR A 380 31.67 15.91 23.87
N GLY A 381 32.54 16.92 24.00
CA GLY A 381 32.34 18.20 24.71
C GLY A 381 30.93 18.85 24.71
N ARG A 382 30.72 19.97 24.01
CA ARG A 382 29.44 20.72 24.04
C ARG A 382 28.27 19.96 23.39
N ALA A 383 28.55 19.16 22.36
CA ALA A 383 27.55 18.38 21.64
C ALA A 383 26.93 17.29 22.54
N GLY A 384 27.73 16.54 23.30
CA GLY A 384 27.23 15.52 24.22
C GLY A 384 26.34 16.08 25.32
N ARG A 385 26.67 17.28 25.85
CA ARG A 385 25.83 17.97 26.85
C ARG A 385 24.48 18.43 26.31
N LEU A 386 24.42 18.96 25.09
CA LEU A 386 23.16 19.36 24.42
C LEU A 386 22.27 18.15 24.15
N LEU A 387 22.86 17.04 23.69
CA LEU A 387 22.17 15.77 23.46
C LEU A 387 21.65 15.13 24.76
N ALA A 388 22.40 15.23 25.86
CA ALA A 388 21.99 14.75 27.18
C ALA A 388 20.90 15.62 27.84
N ALA A 389 20.86 16.92 27.54
CA ALA A 389 19.89 17.85 28.12
C ALA A 389 18.46 17.67 27.57
N HIS A 390 18.29 17.20 26.33
CA HIS A 390 16.98 17.09 25.66
C HIS A 390 16.70 15.73 25.00
N PRO A 391 16.78 14.61 25.73
CA PRO A 391 16.68 13.25 25.16
C PRO A 391 15.32 12.95 24.50
N ARG A 392 14.26 13.66 24.89
CA ARG A 392 12.93 13.52 24.27
C ARG A 392 12.86 14.14 22.87
N TRP A 393 13.60 15.22 22.63
CA TRP A 393 13.59 15.94 21.37
C TRP A 393 14.44 15.21 20.33
N THR A 394 15.63 14.74 20.72
CA THR A 394 16.52 13.97 19.84
C THR A 394 15.89 12.65 19.39
N ASN A 395 15.29 11.89 20.32
CA ASN A 395 14.63 10.63 19.96
C ASN A 395 13.40 10.87 19.07
N GLY A 396 12.67 11.98 19.31
CA GLY A 396 11.55 12.39 18.47
C GLY A 396 11.98 12.75 17.05
N ILE A 397 13.11 13.44 16.88
CA ILE A 397 13.70 13.77 15.58
C ILE A 397 14.16 12.51 14.84
N VAL A 398 14.83 11.57 15.51
CA VAL A 398 15.31 10.33 14.87
C VAL A 398 14.14 9.44 14.43
N LEU A 399 13.11 9.31 15.28
CA LEU A 399 11.87 8.61 14.91
C LEU A 399 11.12 9.33 13.78
N GLY A 400 11.04 10.67 13.85
CA GLY A 400 10.44 11.50 12.81
C GLY A 400 11.17 11.41 11.48
N ALA A 401 12.50 11.37 11.50
CA ALA A 401 13.34 11.20 10.31
C ALA A 401 13.20 9.80 9.70
N GLY A 402 13.09 8.75 10.52
CA GLY A 402 12.80 7.39 10.04
C GLY A 402 11.41 7.28 9.42
N ALA A 403 10.39 7.87 10.05
CA ALA A 403 9.05 7.94 9.50
C ALA A 403 9.00 8.75 8.19
N LEU A 404 9.67 9.91 8.17
CA LEU A 404 9.79 10.77 7.00
C LEU A 404 10.53 10.05 5.86
N ALA A 405 11.60 9.30 6.15
CA ALA A 405 12.31 8.50 5.16
C ALA A 405 11.41 7.42 4.54
N LEU A 406 10.55 6.77 5.33
CA LEU A 406 9.57 5.81 4.81
C LEU A 406 8.44 6.47 4.01
N ILE A 407 8.04 7.68 4.39
CA ILE A 407 7.01 8.46 3.67
C ILE A 407 7.54 8.99 2.34
N LEU A 408 8.81 9.43 2.28
CA LEU A 408 9.45 9.87 1.03
C LEU A 408 9.87 8.70 0.13
N TRP A 409 9.89 7.47 0.65
CA TRP A 409 10.21 6.30 -0.15
C TRP A 409 8.94 5.84 -0.88
N ASN A 410 8.91 5.99 -2.21
CA ASN A 410 7.70 5.76 -3.02
C ASN A 410 7.15 4.31 -2.87
N HIS A 411 8.03 3.32 -2.65
CA HIS A 411 7.66 1.90 -2.43
C HIS A 411 8.59 1.20 -1.42
N PRO A 412 8.39 1.37 -0.10
CA PRO A 412 9.25 0.71 0.88
C PRO A 412 8.90 -0.78 0.95
N THR A 413 9.82 -1.63 0.50
CA THR A 413 9.71 -3.08 0.67
C THR A 413 9.84 -3.45 2.16
N VAL A 414 9.41 -4.66 2.55
CA VAL A 414 9.61 -5.18 3.91
C VAL A 414 11.09 -5.08 4.32
N GLY A 415 12.01 -5.38 3.40
CA GLY A 415 13.46 -5.24 3.62
C GLY A 415 13.88 -3.80 3.88
N ALA A 416 13.34 -2.84 3.11
CA ALA A 416 13.60 -1.41 3.32
C ALA A 416 13.06 -0.92 4.67
N VAL A 417 11.85 -1.34 5.07
CA VAL A 417 11.28 -1.00 6.38
C VAL A 417 12.11 -1.57 7.52
N VAL A 418 12.51 -2.84 7.44
CA VAL A 418 13.37 -3.46 8.45
C VAL A 418 14.72 -2.74 8.52
N LEU A 419 15.31 -2.39 7.37
CA LEU A 419 16.56 -1.65 7.31
C LEU A 419 16.43 -0.26 7.95
N VAL A 420 15.37 0.49 7.64
CA VAL A 420 15.12 1.79 8.26
C VAL A 420 14.87 1.65 9.76
N ALA A 421 14.12 0.63 10.19
CA ALA A 421 13.89 0.36 11.61
C ALA A 421 15.20 0.03 12.34
N VAL A 422 16.06 -0.82 11.76
CA VAL A 422 17.40 -1.11 12.30
C VAL A 422 18.26 0.14 12.35
N LEU A 423 18.27 0.95 11.28
CA LEU A 423 19.05 2.18 11.21
C LEU A 423 18.61 3.20 12.27
N VAL A 424 17.29 3.35 12.48
CA VAL A 424 16.73 4.17 13.56
C VAL A 424 17.20 3.67 14.92
N VAL A 425 17.18 2.35 15.17
CA VAL A 425 17.66 1.76 16.44
C VAL A 425 19.16 2.01 16.63
N VAL A 426 19.97 1.85 15.58
CA VAL A 426 21.41 2.10 15.60
C VAL A 426 21.70 3.58 15.89
N VAL A 427 21.02 4.51 15.22
CA VAL A 427 21.18 5.96 15.44
C VAL A 427 20.79 6.33 16.88
N LEU A 428 19.70 5.77 17.41
CA LEU A 428 19.31 5.98 18.80
C LEU A 428 20.36 5.44 19.79
N ALA A 429 20.98 4.29 19.48
CA ALA A 429 22.04 3.71 20.30
C ALA A 429 23.32 4.59 20.28
N LEU A 430 23.71 5.11 19.11
CA LEU A 430 24.84 6.02 18.96
C LEU A 430 24.61 7.35 19.69
N VAL A 431 23.42 7.94 19.56
CA VAL A 431 23.01 9.15 20.30
C VAL A 431 23.11 8.93 21.81
N ALA A 432 22.66 7.77 22.31
CA ALA A 432 22.74 7.43 23.72
C ALA A 432 24.19 7.23 24.21
N MET A 433 25.07 6.66 23.37
CA MET A 433 26.50 6.48 23.67
C MET A 433 27.25 7.83 23.74
N VAL A 434 26.99 8.73 22.78
CA VAL A 434 27.57 10.08 22.74
C VAL A 434 27.12 10.93 23.93
N ALA A 435 25.85 10.82 24.33
CA ALA A 435 25.33 11.48 25.52
C ALA A 435 25.94 10.93 26.82
N ALA A 436 26.24 9.63 26.89
CA ALA A 436 26.88 8.99 28.06
C ALA A 436 28.38 9.32 28.20
N ALA A 437 29.03 9.75 27.11
CA ALA A 437 30.43 10.20 27.10
C ALA A 437 30.62 11.69 27.45
N ALA A 438 29.54 12.43 27.72
CA ALA A 438 29.63 13.84 28.12
C ALA A 438 30.24 14.00 29.52
N ASP A 439 31.12 14.98 29.70
CA ASP A 439 31.73 15.28 31.00
C ASP A 439 30.68 15.80 32.01
N PRO A 440 30.74 15.39 33.28
CA PRO A 440 29.97 16.04 34.34
C PRO A 440 30.32 17.53 34.35
N ALA A 441 29.32 18.38 34.57
CA ALA A 441 29.57 19.81 34.74
C ALA A 441 30.61 19.99 35.87
N PRO A 442 31.55 20.95 35.74
CA PRO A 442 32.38 21.30 36.88
C PRO A 442 31.45 21.67 38.03
N GLU A 443 31.50 20.91 39.12
CA GLU A 443 30.94 21.36 40.39
C GLU A 443 31.45 22.77 40.61
N GLU A 444 30.54 23.71 40.88
CA GLU A 444 30.91 25.01 41.42
C GLU A 444 31.55 24.78 42.78
N ALA A 445 32.85 24.46 42.76
CA ALA A 445 33.73 24.55 43.89
C ALA A 445 33.86 26.04 44.22
N GLY A 446 33.07 26.50 45.20
CA GLY A 446 33.33 27.76 45.86
C GLY A 446 32.08 28.50 46.29
N LEU A 447 31.61 28.20 47.50
CA LEU A 447 31.15 29.21 48.47
C LEU A 447 31.24 28.61 49.89
N THR A 448 32.45 28.26 50.32
CA THR A 448 32.77 28.32 51.75
C THR A 448 32.94 29.79 52.10
N LEU A 449 31.97 30.37 52.80
CA LEU A 449 32.08 31.70 53.41
C LEU A 449 33.18 31.66 54.48
N PRO A 450 34.19 32.55 54.45
CA PRO A 450 34.96 32.88 55.62
C PRO A 450 34.32 34.08 56.32
N GLY A 451 34.04 33.95 57.62
CA GLY A 451 33.61 35.05 58.50
C GLY A 451 32.34 34.72 59.27
#